data_AF-A0A940KS25-F1
#
_entry.id   AF-A0A940KS25-F1
#
_cell.length_a   1.000
_cell.length_b   1.000
_cell.length_c   1.000
_cell.angle_alpha   90.00
_cell.angle_beta   90.00
_cell.angle_gamma   90.00
#
_symmetry.space_group_name_H-M   'P 1'
#
loop_
_entity.id
_entity.type
_entity.pdbx_description
1 polymer ?
#
loop_
_entity_poly.entity_id
_entity_poly.type
_entity_poly.pdbx_seq_one_letter_code
_entity_poly.pdbx_strand_id
1 'polypeptide(L)' 'TGCAVVISTEDDGDLKMSIGEKHAGQMMYDISGGIGGAVILDKNGEGIFPVKAKSVSVYIPYSKD' A
#
# COMPACT_ATOMS: atom_id res chain seq x y z
N THR A 1 -10.53 1.46 9.85
CA THR A 1 -9.63 0.29 9.69
C THR A 1 -9.78 -0.24 8.27
N GLY A 2 -8.77 -0.90 7.72
CA GLY A 2 -8.76 -1.39 6.34
C GLY A 2 -7.37 -1.86 5.92
N CYS A 3 -7.26 -2.54 4.78
CA CYS A 3 -6.00 -2.92 4.15
C CYS A 3 -6.07 -2.71 2.63
N ALA A 4 -4.92 -2.54 1.99
CA ALA A 4 -4.76 -2.57 0.54
C ALA A 4 -3.95 -3.81 0.15
N VAL A 5 -4.33 -4.47 -0.94
CA VAL A 5 -3.64 -5.67 -1.42
C VAL A 5 -3.33 -5.48 -2.89
N VAL A 6 -2.07 -5.68 -3.27
CA VAL A 6 -1.60 -5.58 -4.66
C VAL A 6 -0.93 -6.90 -5.02
N ILE A 7 -1.22 -7.41 -6.22
CA ILE A 7 -0.67 -8.65 -6.75
C ILE A 7 -0.07 -8.35 -8.11
N SER A 8 1.13 -8.87 -8.37
CA SER A 8 1.69 -8.94 -9.73
C SER A 8 2.04 -10.37 -10.09
N THR A 9 1.76 -10.75 -11.34
CA THR A 9 2.02 -12.10 -11.87
C THR A 9 3.29 -12.19 -12.72
N GLU A 10 3.84 -11.06 -13.16
CA GLU A 10 4.96 -11.03 -14.11
C GLU A 10 6.12 -10.21 -13.54
N ASP A 11 6.04 -8.88 -13.66
CA ASP A 11 7.11 -7.93 -13.30
C ASP A 11 6.80 -7.15 -12.01
N ASP A 12 7.79 -6.43 -11.47
CA ASP A 12 7.53 -5.41 -10.45
C ASP A 12 6.47 -4.42 -10.97
N GLY A 13 5.58 -3.94 -10.09
CA GLY A 13 4.48 -3.09 -10.50
C GLY A 13 4.12 -2.04 -9.45
N ASP A 14 3.53 -0.96 -9.92
CA ASP A 14 2.98 0.12 -9.11
C ASP A 14 1.49 0.27 -9.41
N LEU A 15 0.65 0.21 -8.37
CA LEU A 15 -0.79 0.44 -8.50
C LEU A 15 -1.18 1.72 -7.78
N LYS A 16 -1.66 2.72 -8.53
CA LYS A 16 -2.33 3.89 -7.94
C LYS A 16 -3.75 3.48 -7.54
N MET A 17 -4.12 3.67 -6.27
CA MET A 17 -5.48 3.40 -5.78
C MET A 17 -5.95 4.43 -4.76
N SER A 18 -7.27 4.59 -4.66
CA SER A 18 -7.92 5.38 -3.61
C SER A 18 -8.34 4.47 -2.45
N ILE A 19 -7.88 4.78 -1.25
CA ILE A 19 -8.34 4.19 0.01
C ILE A 19 -9.48 5.03 0.61
N GLY A 20 -9.69 6.24 0.08
CA GLY A 20 -10.73 7.19 0.45
C GLY A 20 -10.22 8.32 1.35
N GLU A 21 -10.81 9.50 1.20
CA GLU A 21 -10.36 10.76 1.84
C GLU A 21 -10.20 10.70 3.36
N LYS A 22 -10.99 9.85 4.05
CA LYS A 22 -10.86 9.63 5.50
C LYS A 22 -9.49 9.07 5.94
N HIS A 23 -8.69 8.61 4.98
CA HIS A 23 -7.34 8.07 5.17
C HIS A 23 -6.25 9.03 4.67
N ALA A 24 -6.58 10.27 4.32
CA ALA A 24 -5.61 11.24 3.85
C ALA A 24 -4.44 11.44 4.83
N GLY A 25 -3.22 11.48 4.30
CA GLY A 25 -1.98 11.61 5.09
C GLY A 25 -1.56 10.34 5.86
N GLN A 26 -2.34 9.26 5.78
CA GLN A 26 -2.01 8.01 6.47
C GLN A 26 -0.81 7.32 5.82
N MET A 27 0.04 6.73 6.66
CA MET A 27 1.14 5.87 6.24
C MET A 27 0.71 4.41 6.25
N MET A 28 0.96 3.72 5.13
CA MET A 28 0.63 2.32 4.91
C MET A 28 1.92 1.51 4.69
N TYR A 29 2.02 0.35 5.33
CA TYR A 29 3.24 -0.47 5.33
C TYR A 29 2.95 -1.87 4.79
N ASP A 30 3.82 -2.36 3.91
CA ASP A 30 3.77 -3.73 3.44
C ASP A 30 4.22 -4.69 4.55
N ILE A 31 3.32 -5.59 4.97
CA ILE A 31 3.62 -6.61 5.99
C ILE A 31 4.03 -7.95 5.39
N SER A 32 3.98 -8.09 4.06
CA SER A 32 4.48 -9.29 3.37
C SER A 32 6.02 -9.30 3.24
N GLY A 33 6.67 -8.16 3.46
CA GLY A 33 8.13 -8.00 3.44
C GLY A 33 8.75 -7.77 2.06
N GLY A 34 7.95 -7.67 0.99
CA GLY A 34 8.46 -7.43 -0.36
C GLY A 34 8.88 -5.99 -0.63
N ILE A 35 8.25 -5.04 0.07
CA ILE A 35 8.47 -3.61 -0.08
C ILE A 35 8.96 -2.99 1.23
N GLY A 36 10.04 -2.21 1.13
CA GLY A 36 10.55 -1.38 2.23
C GLY A 36 9.92 0.01 2.23
N GLY A 37 9.70 0.56 3.43
CA GLY A 37 9.19 1.92 3.62
C GLY A 37 7.66 2.00 3.69
N ALA A 38 7.15 3.24 3.67
CA ALA A 38 5.74 3.54 3.78
C ALA A 38 5.20 4.15 2.49
N VAL A 39 3.99 3.77 2.10
CA VAL A 39 3.16 4.51 1.15
C VAL A 39 2.44 5.60 1.94
N ILE A 40 2.63 6.86 1.55
CA ILE A 40 1.94 8.01 2.16
C ILE A 40 0.75 8.36 1.27
N LEU A 41 -0.46 8.30 1.85
CA LEU A 41 -1.67 8.72 1.15
C LEU A 41 -1.73 10.24 1.03
N ASP A 42 -2.13 10.72 -0.14
CA ASP A 42 -2.29 12.14 -0.40
C ASP A 42 -3.56 12.72 0.27
N LYS A 43 -3.86 13.99 -0.01
CA LYS A 43 -5.03 14.68 0.55
C LYS A 43 -6.39 14.06 0.19
N ASN A 44 -6.44 13.24 -0.86
CA ASN A 44 -7.64 12.55 -1.32
C ASN A 44 -7.69 11.10 -0.80
N GLY A 45 -6.70 10.68 -0.01
CA GLY A 45 -6.55 9.28 0.41
C GLY A 45 -6.08 8.36 -0.72
N GLU A 46 -5.38 8.90 -1.73
CA GLU A 46 -4.79 8.12 -2.83
C GLU A 46 -3.32 7.85 -2.58
N GLY A 47 -2.83 6.68 -3.01
CA GLY A 47 -1.43 6.30 -2.90
C GLY A 47 -0.98 5.45 -4.08
N ILE A 48 0.33 5.39 -4.30
CA ILE A 48 0.98 4.47 -5.23
C ILE A 48 1.53 3.30 -4.42
N PHE A 49 1.05 2.11 -4.70
CA PHE A 49 1.36 0.89 -3.95
C PHE A 49 2.22 -0.05 -4.81
N PRO A 50 3.52 -0.17 -4.52
CA PRO A 50 4.38 -1.08 -5.26
C PRO A 50 4.11 -2.55 -4.89
N VAL A 51 4.53 -3.46 -5.76
CA VAL A 51 4.56 -4.91 -5.51
C VAL A 51 5.70 -5.51 -6.30
N LYS A 52 6.29 -6.60 -5.78
CA LYS A 52 7.32 -7.33 -6.50
C LYS A 52 6.74 -8.28 -7.55
N ALA A 53 7.54 -8.55 -8.56
CA ALA A 53 7.29 -9.57 -9.57
C ALA A 53 6.84 -10.88 -8.91
N LYS A 54 5.76 -11.47 -9.44
CA LYS A 54 5.23 -12.78 -9.00
C LYS A 54 4.95 -12.85 -7.49
N SER A 55 4.53 -11.74 -6.88
CA SER A 55 4.27 -11.65 -5.45
C SER A 55 2.95 -10.95 -5.13
N VAL A 56 2.60 -10.98 -3.85
CA VAL A 56 1.53 -10.19 -3.24
C VAL A 56 2.14 -9.27 -2.18
N SER A 57 1.70 -8.01 -2.14
CA SER A 57 2.00 -7.08 -1.06
C SER A 57 0.70 -6.71 -0.34
N VAL A 58 0.74 -6.73 1.00
CA VAL A 58 -0.40 -6.44 1.86
C VAL A 58 -0.06 -5.24 2.71
N TYR A 59 -0.80 -4.16 2.50
CA TYR A 59 -0.58 -2.87 3.14
C TYR A 59 -1.59 -2.63 4.25
N ILE A 60 -1.09 -2.36 5.45
CA ILE A 60 -1.91 -1.93 6.58
C ILE A 60 -1.45 -0.57 7.11
N PRO A 61 -2.33 0.23 7.70
CA PRO A 61 -1.91 1.42 8.41
C PRO A 61 -1.04 1.04 9.62
N TYR A 62 -0.07 1.90 9.95
CA TYR A 62 0.71 1.71 11.18
C TYR A 62 -0.21 1.70 12.41
N SER A 63 -0.11 0.64 13.21
CA SER A 63 -0.67 0.58 14.56
C SER A 63 0.48 0.67 15.55
N LYS A 64 0.40 1.63 16.48
CA LYS A 64 1.10 1.53 17.76
C LYS A 64 0.11 0.83 18.68
N ASP A 65 0.28 -0.47 18.86
CA ASP A 65 -0.33 -1.15 19.99
C ASP A 65 0.25 -0.60 21.30
#